data_AF-H9VQU2-F1
#
_entry.id   AF-H9VQU2-F1
#
_cell.length_a   1.000
_cell.length_b   1.000
_cell.length_c   1.000
_cell.angle_alpha   90.00
_cell.angle_beta   90.00
_cell.angle_gamma   90.00
#
_symmetry.space_group_name_H-M   'P 1'
#
loop_
_entity.id
_entity.type
_entity.pdbx_description
1 polymer ?
#
loop_
_entity_poly.entity_id
_entity_poly.type
_entity_poly.pdbx_seq_one_letter_code
_entity_poly.pdbx_strand_id
1 'polypeptide(L)'
;RTDYWQGLEQDITTRLIPKMQYKILASVRVEGSPQSIHSVMATLRLENNNASPNFLSLARVKASVGKWEQLMGAFSLEVIPERAVFYLEGPPAGFNFSLRSVVIYPVSKSNSIESVAQKLMISEGEVNRSFGDEHDNII
;
A
#
# COMPACT_ATOMS: atom_id res chain seq x y z
N ARG A 1 -26.90 8.84 0.51
CA ARG A 1 -26.17 8.14 1.60
C ARG A 1 -26.70 8.67 2.93
N THR A 2 -27.11 7.80 3.84
CA THR A 2 -27.44 8.19 5.24
C THR A 2 -26.20 8.16 6.14
N ASP A 3 -25.24 7.29 5.81
CA ASP A 3 -24.04 7.06 6.62
C ASP A 3 -22.74 7.14 5.80
N TYR A 4 -21.63 7.35 6.50
CA TYR A 4 -20.29 7.56 5.91
C TYR A 4 -19.74 6.32 5.17
N TRP A 5 -20.16 5.11 5.54
CA TRP A 5 -19.69 3.84 4.97
C TRP A 5 -20.37 3.41 3.65
N GLN A 6 -21.44 4.08 3.20
CA GLN A 6 -22.32 3.57 2.14
C GLN A 6 -21.82 3.75 0.68
N GLY A 7 -20.82 2.99 0.20
CA GLY A 7 -20.58 2.98 -1.26
C GLY A 7 -19.34 2.27 -1.81
N LEU A 8 -18.49 1.70 -0.96
CA LEU A 8 -17.71 0.53 -1.36
C LEU A 8 -17.60 -0.38 -0.14
N GLU A 9 -18.22 -1.55 -0.23
CA GLU A 9 -18.08 -2.68 0.67
C GLU A 9 -17.65 -3.87 -0.20
N GLN A 10 -16.54 -4.54 0.15
CA GLN A 10 -16.05 -5.71 -0.58
C GLN A 10 -15.57 -6.79 0.39
N ASP A 11 -16.15 -7.97 0.31
CA ASP A 11 -15.63 -9.15 1.00
C ASP A 11 -14.34 -9.60 0.32
N ILE A 12 -13.25 -9.61 1.08
CA ILE A 12 -11.91 -10.01 0.59
C ILE A 12 -11.39 -11.26 1.27
N THR A 13 -12.17 -11.91 2.13
CA THR A 13 -11.76 -13.01 3.01
C THR A 13 -11.01 -14.11 2.25
N THR A 14 -11.56 -14.59 1.15
CA THR A 14 -11.00 -15.66 0.30
C THR A 14 -9.74 -15.26 -0.47
N ARG A 15 -9.35 -13.99 -0.45
CA ARG A 15 -8.17 -13.42 -1.12
C ARG A 15 -7.01 -13.15 -0.15
N LEU A 16 -7.23 -13.32 1.15
CA LEU A 16 -6.24 -13.05 2.19
C LEU A 16 -5.43 -14.30 2.56
N ILE A 17 -4.13 -14.10 2.77
CA ILE A 17 -3.18 -15.10 3.22
C ILE A 17 -2.66 -14.68 4.61
N PRO A 18 -2.67 -15.56 5.63
CA PRO A 18 -2.13 -15.24 6.94
C PRO A 18 -0.68 -14.74 6.87
N LYS A 19 -0.33 -13.74 7.69
CA LYS A 19 1.01 -13.16 7.83
C LYS A 19 1.62 -12.59 6.55
N MET A 20 0.82 -12.41 5.49
CA MET A 20 1.17 -11.66 4.29
C MET A 20 0.90 -10.17 4.53
N GLN A 21 1.81 -9.31 4.07
CA GLN A 21 1.57 -7.86 4.04
C GLN A 21 0.82 -7.53 2.75
N TYR A 22 -0.24 -6.74 2.85
CA TYR A 22 -0.98 -6.19 1.72
C TYR A 22 -0.79 -4.68 1.67
N LYS A 23 -0.67 -4.13 0.46
CA LYS A 23 -0.75 -2.69 0.19
C LYS A 23 -2.08 -2.36 -0.46
N ILE A 24 -2.58 -1.18 -0.13
CA ILE A 24 -3.82 -0.60 -0.65
C ILE A 24 -3.47 0.70 -1.36
N LEU A 25 -3.95 0.84 -2.60
CA LEU A 25 -3.92 2.07 -3.37
C LEU A 25 -5.34 2.37 -3.83
N ALA A 26 -5.89 3.52 -3.43
CA ALA A 26 -7.19 3.98 -3.90
C ALA A 26 -7.11 5.42 -4.43
N SER A 27 -7.69 5.65 -5.61
CA SER A 27 -7.71 6.95 -6.27
C SER A 27 -9.07 7.61 -6.07
N VAL A 28 -9.10 8.67 -5.25
CA VAL A 28 -10.33 9.30 -4.74
C VAL A 28 -10.34 10.80 -4.99
N ARG A 29 -11.53 11.38 -5.15
CA ARG A 29 -11.76 12.82 -5.31
C ARG A 29 -13.05 13.21 -4.61
N VAL A 30 -13.11 14.38 -3.98
CA VAL A 30 -14.36 14.92 -3.42
C VAL A 30 -15.19 15.63 -4.49
N GLU A 31 -16.51 15.56 -4.33
CA GLU A 31 -17.49 16.31 -5.11
C GLU A 31 -18.15 17.39 -4.23
N GLY A 32 -18.44 18.56 -4.81
CA GLY A 32 -19.00 19.70 -4.10
C GLY A 32 -18.36 21.03 -4.50
N SER A 33 -18.40 22.00 -3.58
CA SER A 33 -17.83 23.33 -3.78
C SER A 33 -16.30 23.31 -3.89
N PRO A 34 -15.63 24.21 -4.64
CA PRO A 34 -14.18 24.20 -4.81
C PRO A 34 -13.34 24.23 -3.51
N GLN A 35 -13.92 24.73 -2.42
CA GLN A 35 -13.29 24.81 -1.09
C GLN A 35 -13.55 23.58 -0.21
N SER A 36 -14.38 22.62 -0.66
CA SER A 36 -14.69 21.40 0.07
C SER A 36 -13.48 20.47 0.14
N ILE A 37 -12.98 20.25 1.36
CA ILE A 37 -11.90 19.30 1.68
C ILE A 37 -12.43 18.36 2.76
N HIS A 38 -12.47 17.07 2.47
CA HIS A 38 -12.99 16.07 3.40
C HIS A 38 -12.06 14.86 3.51
N SER A 39 -12.15 14.14 4.63
CA SER A 39 -11.42 12.87 4.77
C SER A 39 -12.15 11.75 4.03
N VAL A 40 -11.39 10.93 3.31
CA VAL A 40 -11.79 9.58 2.90
C VAL A 40 -10.91 8.60 3.66
N MET A 41 -11.49 7.51 4.16
CA MET A 41 -10.79 6.51 4.97
C MET A 41 -11.00 5.10 4.40
N ALA A 42 -9.95 4.28 4.45
CA ALA A 42 -10.02 2.85 4.18
C ALA A 42 -10.04 2.09 5.50
N THR A 43 -10.97 1.14 5.62
CA THR A 43 -11.21 0.38 6.86
C THR A 43 -11.40 -1.10 6.55
N LEU A 44 -10.92 -1.97 7.43
CA LEU A 44 -11.20 -3.41 7.40
C LEU A 44 -12.11 -3.77 8.59
N ARG A 45 -13.31 -4.29 8.32
CA ARG A 45 -14.14 -4.95 9.34
C ARG A 45 -13.74 -6.42 9.42
N LEU A 46 -13.43 -6.89 10.61
CA LEU A 46 -13.10 -8.29 10.91
C LEU A 46 -14.22 -8.86 11.77
N GLU A 47 -14.89 -9.89 11.27
CA GLU A 47 -15.96 -10.64 11.93
C GLU A 47 -15.45 -12.03 12.31
N ASN A 48 -15.63 -12.42 13.57
CA ASN A 48 -15.33 -13.76 14.08
C ASN A 48 -16.53 -14.25 14.90
N ASN A 49 -16.76 -15.56 14.91
CA ASN A 49 -17.89 -16.21 15.55
C ASN A 49 -18.22 -15.64 16.95
N ASN A 50 -19.47 -15.19 17.10
CA ASN A 50 -20.04 -14.64 18.34
C ASN A 50 -19.30 -13.45 18.97
N ALA A 51 -18.34 -12.83 18.27
CA ALA A 51 -17.63 -11.64 18.72
C ALA A 51 -18.15 -10.37 18.04
N SER A 52 -18.10 -9.24 18.76
CA SER A 52 -18.34 -7.93 18.15
C SER A 52 -17.34 -7.67 17.02
N PRO A 53 -17.76 -7.10 15.87
CA PRO A 53 -16.86 -6.82 14.76
C PRO A 53 -15.76 -5.84 15.17
N ASN A 54 -14.52 -6.16 14.80
CA ASN A 54 -13.37 -5.28 14.99
C ASN A 54 -13.17 -4.42 13.72
N PHE A 55 -12.77 -3.16 13.87
CA PHE A 55 -12.59 -2.21 12.78
C PHE A 55 -11.16 -1.68 12.78
N LEU A 56 -10.39 -2.02 11.74
CA LEU A 56 -9.03 -1.53 11.55
C LEU A 56 -9.04 -0.36 10.55
N SER A 57 -8.71 0.84 11.02
CA SER A 57 -8.44 1.98 10.13
C SER A 57 -7.08 1.77 9.44
N LEU A 58 -7.09 1.64 8.13
CA LEU A 58 -5.91 1.23 7.34
C LEU A 58 -5.16 2.43 6.75
N ALA A 59 -5.90 3.47 6.38
CA ALA A 59 -5.36 4.71 5.81
C ALA A 59 -6.44 5.80 5.71
N ARG A 60 -5.99 7.06 5.68
CA ARG A 60 -6.84 8.24 5.53
C ARG A 60 -6.17 9.24 4.58
N VAL A 61 -6.95 9.86 3.70
CA VAL A 61 -6.49 10.99 2.88
C VAL A 61 -7.47 12.16 3.01
N LYS A 62 -6.95 13.39 2.97
CA LYS A 62 -7.79 14.58 2.75
C LYS A 62 -7.91 14.80 1.25
N ALA A 63 -9.11 14.60 0.71
CA ALA A 63 -9.40 14.83 -0.69
C ALA A 63 -10.14 16.16 -0.88
N SER A 64 -9.77 16.88 -1.93
CA SER A 64 -10.38 18.16 -2.33
C SER A 64 -11.17 18.01 -3.62
N VAL A 65 -11.96 19.04 -3.95
CA VAL A 65 -12.61 19.15 -5.25
C VAL A 65 -11.58 19.51 -6.33
N GLY A 66 -11.69 18.88 -7.49
CA GLY A 66 -10.85 19.16 -8.67
C GLY A 66 -9.64 18.24 -8.84
N LYS A 67 -9.07 17.71 -7.76
CA LYS A 67 -7.89 16.84 -7.79
C LYS A 67 -8.23 15.39 -7.42
N TRP A 68 -7.52 14.45 -8.04
CA TRP A 68 -7.49 13.03 -7.63
C TRP A 68 -6.35 12.84 -6.63
N GLU A 69 -6.69 12.43 -5.42
CA GLU A 69 -5.72 12.09 -4.37
C GLU A 69 -5.54 10.58 -4.27
N GLN A 70 -4.35 10.15 -3.84
CA GLN A 70 -4.05 8.75 -3.55
C GLN A 70 -4.22 8.49 -2.05
N LEU A 71 -5.14 7.60 -1.70
CA LEU A 71 -5.17 6.97 -0.39
C LEU A 71 -4.27 5.73 -0.44
N MET A 72 -3.24 5.73 0.39
CA MET A 72 -2.25 4.66 0.48
C MET A 72 -2.26 4.05 1.87
N GLY A 73 -2.41 2.73 1.97
CA GLY A 73 -2.44 2.00 3.24
C GLY A 73 -1.75 0.65 3.15
N ALA A 74 -1.55 0.02 4.30
CA ALA A 74 -1.02 -1.34 4.38
C ALA A 74 -1.60 -2.08 5.59
N PHE A 75 -1.71 -3.41 5.50
CA PHE A 75 -2.13 -4.25 6.62
C PHE A 75 -1.55 -5.66 6.49
N SER A 76 -1.57 -6.41 7.60
CA SER A 76 -1.27 -7.83 7.66
C SER A 76 -2.08 -8.43 8.80
N LEU A 77 -2.65 -9.62 8.60
CA LEU A 77 -3.41 -10.32 9.63
C LEU A 77 -2.65 -11.58 10.06
N GLU A 78 -2.43 -11.77 11.36
CA GLU A 78 -1.77 -12.97 11.89
C GLU A 78 -2.59 -14.24 11.64
N VAL A 79 -3.92 -14.11 11.72
CA VAL A 79 -4.92 -15.14 11.44
C VAL A 79 -6.01 -14.47 10.57
N ILE A 80 -6.52 -15.19 9.57
CA ILE A 80 -7.64 -14.69 8.75
C ILE A 80 -8.94 -14.90 9.54
N PRO A 81 -9.77 -13.86 9.73
CA PRO A 81 -11.05 -14.01 10.40
C PRO A 81 -12.04 -14.79 9.53
N GLU A 82 -13.18 -15.18 10.10
CA GLU A 82 -14.26 -15.83 9.33
C GLU A 82 -14.80 -14.94 8.22
N ARG A 83 -14.80 -13.62 8.44
CA ARG A 83 -15.11 -12.65 7.39
C ARG A 83 -14.30 -11.35 7.55
N ALA A 84 -13.63 -10.96 6.48
CA ALA A 84 -12.84 -9.73 6.34
C ALA A 84 -13.41 -8.88 5.22
N VAL A 85 -13.97 -7.72 5.56
CA VAL A 85 -14.67 -6.85 4.61
C VAL A 85 -13.99 -5.49 4.55
N PHE A 86 -13.62 -5.07 3.35
CA PHE A 86 -12.97 -3.80 3.07
C PHE A 86 -14.01 -2.71 2.76
N TYR A 87 -13.81 -1.51 3.32
CA TYR A 87 -14.65 -0.33 3.12
C TYR A 87 -13.84 0.86 2.63
N LEU A 88 -14.46 1.68 1.78
CA LEU A 88 -14.12 3.10 1.67
C LEU A 88 -15.21 3.96 2.30
N GLU A 89 -14.86 4.53 3.43
CA GLU A 89 -15.66 5.50 4.18
C GLU A 89 -15.45 6.88 3.57
N GLY A 90 -16.56 7.48 3.16
CA GLY A 90 -16.60 8.77 2.48
C GLY A 90 -16.72 9.95 3.45
N PRO A 91 -16.89 11.16 2.90
CA PRO A 91 -17.18 12.35 3.69
C PRO A 91 -18.53 12.25 4.42
N PRO A 92 -18.83 13.16 5.37
CA PRO A 92 -20.12 13.21 6.06
C PRO A 92 -21.32 13.28 5.13
N ALA A 93 -22.49 12.88 5.62
CA ALA A 93 -23.75 12.95 4.88
C ALA A 93 -23.99 14.36 4.30
N GLY A 94 -24.44 14.42 3.05
CA GLY A 94 -24.54 15.65 2.27
C GLY A 94 -23.37 15.91 1.31
N PHE A 95 -22.24 15.20 1.46
CA PHE A 95 -21.11 15.26 0.54
C PHE A 95 -20.91 13.93 -0.20
N ASN A 96 -20.49 14.01 -1.46
CA ASN A 96 -20.14 12.86 -2.28
C ASN A 96 -18.62 12.81 -2.54
N PHE A 97 -18.14 11.65 -2.96
CA PHE A 97 -16.79 11.49 -3.47
C PHE A 97 -16.81 10.50 -4.65
N SER A 98 -16.00 10.80 -5.66
CA SER A 98 -15.76 9.92 -6.79
C SER A 98 -14.64 8.93 -6.46
N LEU A 99 -14.81 7.68 -6.87
CA LEU A 99 -13.80 6.63 -6.79
C LEU A 99 -13.39 6.23 -8.21
N ARG A 100 -12.10 6.28 -8.53
CA ARG A 100 -11.56 5.86 -9.83
C ARG A 100 -11.05 4.42 -9.83
N SER A 101 -10.38 4.02 -8.75
CA SER A 101 -9.81 2.69 -8.61
C SER A 101 -9.53 2.35 -7.15
N VAL A 102 -9.58 1.07 -6.83
CA VAL A 102 -8.98 0.48 -5.63
C VAL A 102 -8.19 -0.75 -6.07
N VAL A 103 -6.95 -0.86 -5.60
CA VAL A 103 -6.11 -2.04 -5.77
C VAL A 103 -5.61 -2.46 -4.40
N ILE A 104 -5.90 -3.71 -4.04
CA ILE A 104 -5.32 -4.38 -2.87
C ILE A 104 -4.43 -5.50 -3.40
N TYR A 105 -3.15 -5.49 -3.05
CA TYR A 105 -2.18 -6.45 -3.57
C TYR A 105 -1.22 -6.92 -2.49
N PRO A 106 -0.82 -8.21 -2.49
CA PRO A 106 0.19 -8.71 -1.57
C PRO A 106 1.55 -8.10 -1.91
N VAL A 107 2.29 -7.72 -0.87
CA VAL A 107 3.71 -7.40 -0.95
C VAL A 107 4.45 -8.70 -0.72
N SER A 108 4.96 -9.29 -1.80
CA SER A 108 5.85 -10.45 -1.73
C SER A 108 6.97 -10.17 -0.72
N LYS A 109 7.14 -11.06 0.27
CA LYS A 109 8.32 -11.04 1.14
C LYS A 109 9.54 -11.39 0.29
N SER A 110 10.22 -10.36 -0.21
CA SER A 110 11.53 -10.50 -0.85
C SER A 110 12.54 -10.88 0.24
N ASN A 111 12.74 -12.18 0.45
CA ASN A 111 13.88 -12.72 1.22
C ASN A 111 15.19 -12.56 0.42
N SER A 112 15.40 -11.37 -0.18
CA SER A 112 16.39 -11.12 -1.23
C SER A 112 16.82 -9.65 -1.30
N ILE A 113 16.76 -8.90 -0.19
CA ILE A 113 17.46 -7.60 -0.07
C ILE A 113 18.40 -7.50 1.14
N GLU A 114 18.10 -8.06 2.31
CA GLU A 114 19.12 -8.21 3.36
C GLU A 114 20.22 -9.20 2.93
N SER A 115 19.83 -10.35 2.39
CA SER A 115 20.74 -11.38 1.88
C SER A 115 21.52 -10.96 0.63
N VAL A 116 21.00 -10.00 -0.16
CA VAL A 116 21.72 -9.46 -1.33
C VAL A 116 22.59 -8.26 -0.94
N ALA A 117 22.17 -7.40 -0.01
CA ALA A 117 23.00 -6.32 0.51
C ALA A 117 24.24 -6.86 1.25
N GLN A 118 24.11 -7.94 2.03
CA GLN A 118 25.27 -8.64 2.60
C GLN A 118 26.16 -9.28 1.51
N LYS A 119 25.56 -9.85 0.46
CA LYS A 119 26.31 -10.48 -0.64
C LYS A 119 27.05 -9.49 -1.55
N LEU A 120 26.62 -8.23 -1.60
CA LEU A 120 27.29 -7.15 -2.35
C LEU A 120 28.43 -6.47 -1.57
N MET A 121 28.68 -6.85 -0.31
CA MET A 121 29.80 -6.35 0.50
C MET A 121 31.07 -7.23 0.41
N ILE A 122 31.31 -7.91 -0.71
CA ILE A 122 32.52 -8.73 -0.94
C ILE A 122 33.09 -8.51 -2.35
N SER A 123 34.07 -7.63 -2.48
CA SER A 123 35.43 -7.97 -2.97
C SER A 123 36.24 -6.71 -3.27
N GLU A 124 37.48 -6.71 -2.83
CA GLU A 124 38.47 -5.62 -2.88
C GLU A 124 38.76 -5.10 -4.30
N GLY A 125 39.07 -3.80 -4.39
CA GLY A 125 39.61 -3.20 -5.61
C GLY A 125 41.12 -3.46 -5.75
N GLU A 126 41.49 -4.63 -6.27
CA GLU A 126 42.84 -4.81 -6.83
C GLU A 126 42.94 -4.14 -8.21
N VAL A 127 43.40 -2.89 -8.23
CA VAL A 127 43.86 -2.24 -9.47
C VAL A 127 45.25 -2.79 -9.81
N ASN A 128 45.29 -3.95 -10.47
CA ASN A 128 46.54 -4.55 -10.93
C ASN A 128 47.09 -3.84 -12.19
N ARG A 129 47.96 -2.87 -11.90
CA ARG A 129 49.14 -2.41 -12.67
C ARG A 129 49.13 -2.71 -14.19
N SER A 130 48.95 -1.66 -14.98
CA SER A 130 49.41 -1.66 -16.37
C SER A 130 50.94 -1.81 -16.43
N PHE A 131 51.42 -2.75 -17.23
CA PHE A 131 52.84 -3.04 -17.45
C PHE A 131 53.63 -1.78 -17.83
N GLY A 132 54.78 -1.60 -17.18
CA GLY A 132 55.93 -0.93 -17.76
C GLY A 132 57.08 -1.92 -17.74
N ASP A 133 57.58 -2.29 -18.92
CA ASP A 133 58.90 -2.85 -19.11
C ASP A 133 59.54 -2.11 -20.28
N GLU A 134 60.68 -1.50 -20.00
CA GLU A 134 61.53 -0.78 -20.93
C GLU A 134 62.57 -1.76 -21.50
N HIS A 135 62.97 -1.59 -22.78
CA HIS A 135 64.38 -1.55 -23.24
C HIS A 135 64.58 -1.93 -24.72
N ASP A 136 65.26 -1.00 -25.39
CA ASP A 136 66.33 -1.17 -26.38
C ASP A 136 66.09 -1.61 -27.85
N ASN A 137 66.07 -0.58 -28.71
CA ASN A 137 67.22 -0.17 -29.54
C ASN A 137 67.51 -0.91 -30.88
N ILE A 138 66.88 -0.43 -31.96
CA ILE A 138 67.34 -0.50 -33.37
C ILE A 138 66.82 0.76 -34.08
N ILE A 139 67.56 1.55 -34.89
CA ILE A 139 68.99 1.52 -35.24
C ILE A 139 69.74 2.60 -34.44
#